data_AF-A0A443NZ61-F1
#
_entry.id   AF-A0A443NZ61-F1
#
_cell.length_a   1.000
_cell.length_b   1.000
_cell.length_c   1.000
_cell.angle_alpha   90.00
_cell.angle_beta   90.00
_cell.angle_gamma   90.00
#
_symmetry.space_group_name_H-M   'P 1'
#
loop_
_entity.id
_entity.type
_entity.pdbx_description
1 polymer ?
#
loop_
_entity_poly.entity_id
_entity_poly.type
_entity_poly.pdbx_seq_one_letter_code
_entity_poly.pdbx_strand_id
1 'polypeptide(L)'
;MASWNSIPLEITYQVLGWLAFFSWTLCFYPQLILNYTKKSVVGLNFDFVVLSLTKYSSYLVYNAALFFSPVIQRQYREKYGYGAMIPVAANDVAFTIHAVLITLVVAFQVFIYERGSQKLSKTCTAITSAVLVVAVVCIIIAWPNNSWLWLISVFNTIQVFMTAIKYIPQAVMNFGRKNTEGWSIYHILLDLLGALTNFAQMGVQSIDQGTFVNFYGNIGKTLLSSEVVFFDLIFIFQHYVLYPSKRLENYSKAGAENTKPLMKSSGDSSQGENV
;
A
#
# COMPACT_ATOMS: atom_id res chain seq x y z
N MET A 1 20.00 27.41 6.49
CA MET A 1 19.16 26.21 6.25
C MET A 1 18.94 26.13 4.75
N ALA A 2 19.01 24.95 4.14
CA ALA A 2 18.65 24.81 2.74
C ALA A 2 17.17 25.22 2.57
N SER A 3 16.94 26.29 1.83
CA SER A 3 15.63 26.86 1.55
C SER A 3 15.30 26.67 0.07
N TRP A 4 14.01 26.69 -0.25
CA TRP A 4 13.55 26.63 -1.64
C TRP A 4 14.11 27.78 -2.45
N ASN A 5 14.60 27.47 -3.66
CA ASN A 5 15.05 28.48 -4.61
C ASN A 5 13.86 29.06 -5.41
N SER A 6 12.79 28.27 -5.57
CA SER A 6 11.60 28.63 -6.34
C SER A 6 10.31 28.37 -5.56
N ILE A 7 9.55 29.43 -5.27
CA ILE A 7 8.24 29.35 -4.61
C ILE A 7 7.25 28.47 -5.41
N PRO A 8 7.13 28.58 -6.75
CA PRO A 8 6.29 27.66 -7.52
C PRO A 8 6.66 26.18 -7.36
N LEU A 9 7.96 25.85 -7.26
CA LEU A 9 8.39 24.47 -7.04
C LEU A 9 8.06 23.99 -5.62
N GLU A 10 8.21 24.86 -4.61
CA GLU A 10 7.79 24.56 -3.24
C GLU A 10 6.28 24.24 -3.17
N ILE A 11 5.43 25.06 -3.79
CA ILE A 11 3.98 24.82 -3.82
C ILE A 11 3.67 23.51 -4.55
N THR A 12 4.30 23.28 -5.70
CA THR A 12 4.11 22.05 -6.48
C THR A 12 4.49 20.81 -5.67
N TYR A 13 5.62 20.87 -4.94
CA TYR A 13 6.08 19.82 -4.06
C TYR A 13 5.05 19.51 -2.96
N GLN A 14 4.49 20.53 -2.32
CA GLN A 14 3.48 20.34 -1.27
C GLN A 14 2.19 19.72 -1.86
N VAL A 15 1.71 20.24 -3.00
CA VAL A 15 0.49 19.72 -3.65
C VAL A 15 0.65 18.25 -4.03
N LEU A 16 1.77 17.88 -4.66
CA LEU A 16 2.05 16.50 -5.04
C LEU A 16 2.15 15.57 -3.83
N GLY A 17 2.80 16.02 -2.76
CA GLY A 17 2.92 15.24 -1.53
C GLY A 17 1.58 15.00 -0.83
N TRP A 18 0.72 16.01 -0.75
CA TRP A 18 -0.61 15.85 -0.18
C TRP A 18 -1.54 15.04 -1.07
N LEU A 19 -1.43 15.16 -2.39
CA LEU A 19 -2.14 14.29 -3.33
C LEU A 19 -1.75 12.82 -3.11
N ALA A 20 -0.45 12.52 -2.99
CA ALA A 20 0.03 11.19 -2.65
C ALA A 20 -0.54 10.66 -1.33
N PHE A 21 -0.54 11.51 -0.30
CA PHE A 21 -1.14 11.20 1.00
C PHE A 21 -2.62 10.81 0.85
N PHE A 22 -3.43 11.62 0.16
CA PHE A 22 -4.86 11.34 0.02
C PHE A 22 -5.12 10.10 -0.82
N SER A 23 -4.40 9.93 -1.93
CA SER A 23 -4.52 8.75 -2.80
C SER A 23 -4.29 7.46 -2.03
N TRP A 24 -3.19 7.36 -1.28
CA TRP A 24 -2.91 6.17 -0.48
C TRP A 24 -3.81 6.03 0.75
N THR A 25 -4.22 7.13 1.37
CA THR A 25 -5.08 7.11 2.56
C THR A 25 -6.46 6.54 2.25
N LEU A 26 -7.07 6.96 1.14
CA LEU A 26 -8.40 6.50 0.74
C LEU A 26 -8.46 4.98 0.54
N CYS A 27 -7.35 4.36 0.15
CA CYS A 27 -7.24 2.92 -0.06
C CYS A 27 -7.42 2.08 1.22
N PHE A 28 -7.18 2.64 2.41
CA PHE A 28 -7.29 1.89 3.67
C PHE A 28 -8.74 1.70 4.16
N TYR A 29 -9.62 2.63 3.83
CA TYR A 29 -10.97 2.69 4.40
C TYR A 29 -11.91 1.57 3.97
N PRO A 30 -11.91 1.08 2.72
CA PRO A 30 -12.82 0.02 2.29
C PRO A 30 -12.76 -1.23 3.19
N GLN A 31 -11.55 -1.69 3.55
CA GLN A 31 -11.39 -2.86 4.42
C GLN A 31 -11.88 -2.58 5.84
N LEU A 32 -11.55 -1.40 6.38
CA LEU A 32 -11.96 -0.99 7.72
C LEU A 32 -13.49 -0.96 7.86
N ILE A 33 -14.17 -0.36 6.87
CA ILE A 33 -15.62 -0.26 6.81
C ILE A 33 -16.23 -1.66 6.64
N LEU A 34 -15.70 -2.48 5.75
CA LEU A 34 -16.19 -3.84 5.51
C LEU A 34 -16.17 -4.70 6.78
N ASN A 35 -15.07 -4.67 7.52
CA ASN A 35 -14.93 -5.38 8.79
C ASN A 35 -15.97 -4.88 9.81
N TYR A 36 -16.15 -3.55 9.89
CA TYR A 36 -17.10 -2.93 10.81
C TYR A 36 -18.55 -3.28 10.48
N THR A 37 -18.92 -3.31 9.20
CA THR A 37 -20.28 -3.63 8.74
C THR A 37 -20.59 -5.11 8.93
N LYS A 38 -19.66 -6.01 8.59
CA LYS A 38 -19.86 -7.46 8.71
C LYS A 38 -19.70 -7.99 10.14
N LYS A 39 -19.05 -7.22 11.03
CA LYS A 39 -18.61 -7.68 12.36
C LYS A 39 -17.80 -8.99 12.29
N SER A 40 -17.12 -9.18 11.17
CA SER A 40 -16.37 -10.39 10.84
C SER A 40 -15.13 -9.97 10.05
N VAL A 41 -14.00 -10.60 10.37
CA VAL A 41 -12.74 -10.48 9.63
C VAL A 41 -12.45 -11.74 8.81
N VAL A 42 -13.46 -12.60 8.62
CA VAL A 42 -13.32 -13.80 7.79
C VAL A 42 -12.96 -13.41 6.35
N GLY A 43 -11.84 -13.94 5.85
CA GLY A 43 -11.27 -13.62 4.55
C GLY A 43 -10.17 -12.55 4.58
N LEU A 44 -10.00 -11.81 5.69
CA LEU A 44 -8.86 -10.91 5.88
C LEU A 44 -7.60 -11.72 6.20
N ASN A 45 -6.51 -11.51 5.46
CA ASN A 45 -5.25 -12.18 5.74
C ASN A 45 -4.55 -11.55 6.96
N PHE A 46 -4.36 -12.30 8.04
CA PHE A 46 -3.71 -11.80 9.26
C PHE A 46 -2.22 -11.53 9.06
N ASP A 47 -1.56 -12.27 8.18
CA ASP A 47 -0.17 -12.00 7.81
C ASP A 47 -0.07 -10.61 7.17
N PHE A 48 -1.02 -10.25 6.31
CA PHE A 48 -1.07 -8.92 5.69
C PHE A 48 -1.17 -7.82 6.75
N VAL A 49 -1.99 -8.00 7.80
CA VAL A 49 -2.13 -7.01 8.87
C VAL A 49 -0.82 -6.85 9.65
N VAL A 50 -0.20 -7.96 10.07
CA VAL A 50 1.05 -7.93 10.84
C VAL A 50 2.21 -7.35 10.02
N LEU A 51 2.40 -7.81 8.78
CA LEU A 51 3.45 -7.30 7.89
C LEU A 51 3.23 -5.81 7.56
N SER A 52 1.97 -5.38 7.37
CA SER A 52 1.65 -3.97 7.15
C SER A 52 1.97 -3.12 8.38
N LEU A 53 1.66 -3.61 9.58
CA LEU A 53 1.98 -2.90 10.81
C LEU A 53 3.50 -2.76 10.96
N THR A 54 4.27 -3.84 10.77
CA THR A 54 5.74 -3.78 10.81
C THR A 54 6.31 -2.81 9.78
N LYS A 55 5.80 -2.84 8.54
CA LYS A 55 6.17 -1.89 7.48
C LYS A 55 5.92 -0.44 7.93
N TYR A 56 4.67 -0.10 8.24
CA TYR A 56 4.28 1.28 8.49
C TYR A 56 4.90 1.83 9.77
N SER A 57 5.07 1.01 10.81
CA SER A 57 5.80 1.41 12.01
C SER A 57 7.27 1.71 11.73
N SER A 58 7.95 0.87 10.94
CA SER A 58 9.35 1.12 10.56
C SER A 58 9.48 2.40 9.70
N TYR A 59 8.54 2.59 8.78
CA TYR A 59 8.53 3.80 7.95
C TYR A 59 8.22 5.07 8.77
N LEU A 60 7.30 4.98 9.73
CA LEU A 60 7.00 6.05 10.68
C LEU A 60 8.22 6.42 11.51
N VAL A 61 8.95 5.44 12.05
CA VAL A 61 10.19 5.70 12.81
C VAL A 61 11.17 6.49 11.96
N TYR A 62 11.40 6.08 10.70
CA TYR A 62 12.29 6.82 9.80
C TYR A 62 11.80 8.25 9.53
N ASN A 63 10.54 8.40 9.10
CA ASN A 63 10.00 9.71 8.72
C ASN A 63 9.94 10.66 9.92
N ALA A 64 9.38 10.23 11.05
CA ALA A 64 9.27 11.07 12.24
C ALA A 64 10.66 11.44 12.78
N ALA A 65 11.59 10.49 12.87
CA ALA A 65 12.91 10.76 13.42
C ALA A 65 13.71 11.72 12.52
N LEU A 66 13.72 11.53 11.21
CA LEU A 66 14.42 12.43 10.28
C LEU A 66 13.73 13.81 10.17
N PHE A 67 12.40 13.86 10.28
CA PHE A 67 11.64 15.10 10.20
C PHE A 67 11.77 15.96 11.47
N PHE A 68 11.76 15.36 12.67
CA PHE A 68 11.73 16.11 13.93
C PHE A 68 13.08 16.24 14.64
N SER A 69 14.01 15.28 14.49
CA SER A 69 15.24 15.27 15.30
C SER A 69 16.34 16.14 14.70
N PRO A 70 16.77 17.25 15.37
CA PRO A 70 17.86 18.08 14.88
C PRO A 70 19.19 17.32 14.82
N VAL A 71 19.38 16.32 15.71
CA VAL A 71 20.58 15.48 15.75
C VAL A 71 20.69 14.65 14.47
N ILE A 72 19.60 14.01 14.06
CA ILE A 72 19.57 13.17 12.85
C ILE A 72 19.69 14.03 11.60
N GLN A 73 19.01 15.19 11.57
CA GLN A 73 19.13 16.14 10.46
C GLN A 73 20.56 16.66 10.29
N ARG A 74 21.27 16.89 11.40
CA ARG A 74 22.69 17.24 11.37
C ARG A 74 23.53 16.12 10.75
N GLN A 75 23.35 14.88 11.19
CA GLN A 75 24.04 13.71 10.62
C GLN A 75 23.73 13.53 9.13
N TYR A 76 22.49 13.79 8.72
CA TYR A 76 22.09 13.75 7.32
C TYR A 76 22.88 14.77 6.50
N ARG A 77 22.98 16.01 6.98
CA ARG A 77 23.74 17.08 6.33
C ARG A 77 25.25 16.85 6.34
N GLU A 78 25.78 16.22 7.39
CA GLU A 78 27.19 15.77 7.43
C GLU A 78 27.47 14.74 6.33
N LYS A 79 26.53 13.83 6.07
CA LYS A 79 26.67 12.78 5.05
C LYS A 79 26.45 13.28 3.62
N TYR A 80 25.43 14.12 3.40
CA TYR A 80 24.96 14.50 2.06
C TYR A 80 25.22 15.96 1.69
N GLY A 81 25.82 16.75 2.58
CA GLY A 81 26.16 18.15 2.40
C GLY A 81 25.23 19.10 3.18
N TYR A 82 25.80 20.18 3.73
CA TYR A 82 25.07 21.17 4.54
C TYR A 82 24.02 21.97 3.76
N GLY A 83 24.14 22.03 2.43
CA GLY A 83 23.14 22.60 1.53
C GLY A 83 22.02 21.63 1.13
N ALA A 84 22.08 20.36 1.53
CA ALA A 84 21.01 19.40 1.22
C ALA A 84 19.76 19.69 2.05
N MET A 85 18.59 19.63 1.40
CA MET A 85 17.32 19.64 2.12
C MET A 85 17.05 18.28 2.73
N ILE A 86 16.27 18.26 3.81
CA ILE A 86 15.81 17.01 4.41
C ILE A 86 14.78 16.38 3.46
N PRO A 87 14.96 15.11 3.06
CA PRO A 87 14.17 14.46 2.01
C PRO A 87 12.85 13.85 2.53
N VAL A 88 12.36 14.35 3.67
CA VAL A 88 11.13 13.92 4.31
C VAL A 88 10.24 15.13 4.50
N ALA A 89 9.03 15.04 3.99
CA ALA A 89 8.01 16.06 4.04
C ALA A 89 7.00 15.82 5.17
N ALA A 90 6.18 16.84 5.47
CA ALA A 90 5.07 16.70 6.41
C ALA A 90 4.04 15.65 5.97
N ASN A 91 3.76 15.54 4.67
CA ASN A 91 2.85 14.52 4.13
C ASN A 91 3.37 13.09 4.33
N ASP A 92 4.69 12.87 4.33
CA ASP A 92 5.29 11.55 4.57
C ASP A 92 5.07 11.10 6.02
N VAL A 93 5.24 12.03 6.96
CA VAL A 93 4.96 11.81 8.39
C VAL A 93 3.46 11.59 8.61
N ALA A 94 2.61 12.46 8.05
CA ALA A 94 1.15 12.33 8.16
C ALA A 94 0.66 10.99 7.61
N PHE A 95 1.15 10.58 6.43
CA PHE A 95 0.82 9.31 5.81
C PHE A 95 1.17 8.13 6.70
N THR A 96 2.41 8.09 7.21
CA THR A 96 2.88 6.97 8.02
C THR A 96 2.20 6.89 9.39
N ILE A 97 1.89 8.03 10.03
CA ILE A 97 1.05 8.06 11.23
C ILE A 97 -0.33 7.47 10.93
N HIS A 98 -0.99 7.97 9.88
CA HIS A 98 -2.32 7.53 9.51
C HIS A 98 -2.36 6.02 9.19
N ALA A 99 -1.38 5.54 8.41
CA ALA A 99 -1.28 4.13 8.03
C ALA A 99 -1.07 3.21 9.25
N VAL A 100 -0.23 3.61 10.21
CA VAL A 100 -0.08 2.88 11.48
C VAL A 100 -1.39 2.86 12.26
N LEU A 101 -2.06 4.01 12.42
CA LEU A 101 -3.31 4.09 13.18
C LEU A 101 -4.41 3.22 12.57
N ILE A 102 -4.66 3.33 11.27
CA ILE A 102 -5.68 2.49 10.61
C ILE A 102 -5.33 1.01 10.70
N THR A 103 -4.05 0.65 10.52
CA THR A 103 -3.62 -0.74 10.66
C THR A 103 -3.80 -1.27 12.08
N LEU A 104 -3.56 -0.44 13.11
CA LEU A 104 -3.85 -0.78 14.51
C LEU A 104 -5.35 -0.97 14.76
N VAL A 105 -6.20 -0.14 14.15
CA VAL A 105 -7.66 -0.32 14.24
C VAL A 105 -8.08 -1.65 13.57
N VAL A 106 -7.54 -1.96 12.40
CA VAL A 106 -7.79 -3.26 11.73
C VAL A 106 -7.25 -4.42 12.57
N ALA A 107 -6.07 -4.29 13.17
CA ALA A 107 -5.52 -5.30 14.08
C ALA A 107 -6.44 -5.48 15.30
N PHE A 108 -6.98 -4.40 15.86
CA PHE A 108 -7.96 -4.45 16.93
C PHE A 108 -9.23 -5.19 16.48
N GLN A 109 -9.76 -4.91 15.29
CA GLN A 109 -10.89 -5.64 14.71
C GLN A 109 -10.62 -7.15 14.61
N VAL A 110 -9.39 -7.57 14.28
CA VAL A 110 -9.01 -8.99 14.25
C VAL A 110 -9.10 -9.66 15.62
N PHE A 111 -8.93 -8.92 16.72
CA PHE A 111 -9.07 -9.45 18.08
C PHE A 111 -10.52 -9.54 18.56
N ILE A 112 -11.41 -8.65 18.10
CA ILE A 112 -12.78 -8.53 18.62
C ILE A 112 -13.85 -9.19 17.74
N TYR A 113 -13.62 -9.31 16.43
CA TYR A 113 -14.62 -9.81 15.48
C TYR A 113 -14.42 -11.29 15.16
N GLU A 114 -15.44 -11.91 14.56
CA GLU A 114 -15.39 -13.30 14.14
C GLU A 114 -14.25 -13.50 13.13
N ARG A 115 -13.33 -14.42 13.46
CA ARG A 115 -12.13 -14.73 12.66
C ARG A 115 -12.13 -16.13 12.05
N GLY A 116 -13.17 -16.93 12.33
CA GLY A 116 -13.22 -18.34 11.96
C GLY A 116 -11.99 -19.11 12.45
N SER A 117 -11.46 -19.99 11.60
CA SER A 117 -10.28 -20.82 11.87
C SER A 117 -8.96 -20.19 11.39
N GLN A 118 -8.98 -18.95 10.90
CA GLN A 118 -7.79 -18.27 10.38
C GLN A 118 -6.75 -18.04 11.48
N LYS A 119 -5.48 -18.26 11.15
CA LYS A 119 -4.35 -18.09 12.06
C LYS A 119 -3.22 -17.37 11.34
N LEU A 120 -2.37 -16.71 12.12
CA LEU A 120 -1.11 -16.16 11.62
C LEU A 120 -0.22 -17.30 11.12
N SER A 121 0.38 -17.15 9.94
CA SER A 121 1.28 -18.17 9.43
C SER A 121 2.59 -18.20 10.20
N LYS A 122 3.19 -19.40 10.27
CA LYS A 122 4.52 -19.58 10.86
C LYS A 122 5.58 -18.76 10.11
N THR A 123 5.44 -18.63 8.79
CA THR A 123 6.32 -17.82 7.95
C THR A 123 6.24 -16.35 8.31
N CYS A 124 5.03 -15.79 8.44
CA CYS A 124 4.86 -14.40 8.86
C CYS A 124 5.43 -14.17 10.27
N THR A 125 5.18 -15.10 11.19
CA THR A 125 5.74 -15.02 12.55
C THR A 125 7.26 -15.00 12.51
N ALA A 126 7.88 -15.92 11.76
CA ALA A 126 9.34 -15.98 11.63
C ALA A 126 9.92 -14.69 11.03
N ILE A 127 9.32 -14.16 9.96
CA ILE A 127 9.76 -12.91 9.32
C ILE A 127 9.66 -11.74 10.30
N THR A 128 8.52 -11.55 10.95
CA THR A 128 8.31 -10.45 11.89
C THR A 128 9.23 -10.57 13.11
N SER A 129 9.42 -11.77 13.66
CA SER A 129 10.37 -12.02 14.76
C SER A 129 11.80 -11.70 14.35
N ALA A 130 12.23 -12.13 13.16
CA ALA A 130 13.57 -11.82 12.65
C ALA A 130 13.79 -10.30 12.51
N VAL A 131 12.80 -9.57 12.00
CA VAL A 131 12.87 -8.10 11.88
C VAL A 131 12.93 -7.41 13.24
N LEU A 132 12.17 -7.88 14.23
CA LEU A 132 12.25 -7.36 15.59
C LEU A 132 13.64 -7.58 16.20
N VAL A 133 14.22 -8.77 16.01
CA VAL A 133 15.60 -9.06 16.47
C VAL A 133 16.60 -8.14 15.80
N VAL A 134 16.54 -7.98 14.47
CA VAL A 134 17.40 -7.06 13.72
C VAL A 134 17.26 -5.63 14.24
N ALA A 135 16.04 -5.14 14.46
CA ALA A 135 15.79 -3.81 14.99
C ALA A 135 16.43 -3.61 16.38
N VAL A 136 16.27 -4.58 17.29
CA VAL A 136 16.89 -4.53 18.63
C VAL A 136 18.42 -4.52 18.54
N VAL A 137 19.01 -5.40 17.73
CA VAL A 137 20.46 -5.44 17.53
C VAL A 137 20.99 -4.12 16.96
N CYS A 138 20.32 -3.56 15.96
CA CYS A 138 20.69 -2.27 15.39
C CYS A 138 20.59 -1.12 16.41
N ILE A 139 19.59 -1.12 17.29
CA ILE A 139 19.50 -0.14 18.38
C ILE A 139 20.70 -0.25 19.32
N ILE A 140 21.06 -1.47 19.74
CA ILE A 140 22.21 -1.72 20.62
C ILE A 140 23.51 -1.23 19.99
N ILE A 141 23.69 -1.43 18.67
CA ILE A 141 24.88 -0.96 17.93
C ILE A 141 24.88 0.56 17.77
N ALA A 142 23.73 1.17 17.47
CA ALA A 142 23.63 2.59 17.18
C ALA A 142 23.79 3.47 18.42
N TRP A 143 23.35 2.99 19.58
CA TRP A 143 23.32 3.74 20.83
C TRP A 143 24.71 4.25 21.29
N PRO A 144 25.74 3.40 21.48
CA PRO A 144 27.06 3.87 21.91
C PRO A 144 27.77 4.71 20.85
N ASN A 145 27.52 4.43 19.56
CA ASN A 145 28.18 5.10 18.44
C ASN A 145 27.46 6.38 17.98
N ASN A 146 26.36 6.76 18.65
CA ASN A 146 25.46 7.84 18.23
C ASN A 146 25.05 7.76 16.75
N SER A 147 24.96 6.56 16.17
CA SER A 147 24.76 6.36 14.73
C SER A 147 23.27 6.36 14.34
N TRP A 148 22.57 7.44 14.70
CA TRP A 148 21.11 7.55 14.59
C TRP A 148 20.61 7.58 13.15
N LEU A 149 21.28 8.31 12.24
CA LEU A 149 20.93 8.31 10.82
C LEU A 149 21.04 6.90 10.20
N TRP A 150 22.07 6.15 10.58
CA TRP A 150 22.24 4.78 10.12
C TRP A 150 21.11 3.88 10.64
N LEU A 151 20.77 3.98 11.93
CA LEU A 151 19.69 3.22 12.54
C LEU A 151 18.36 3.45 11.81
N ILE A 152 17.98 4.71 11.59
CA ILE A 152 16.71 5.00 10.90
C ILE A 152 16.75 4.57 9.43
N SER A 153 17.94 4.57 8.80
CA SER A 153 18.11 4.05 7.44
C SER A 153 17.85 2.53 7.39
N VAL A 154 18.20 1.78 8.44
CA VAL A 154 17.81 0.35 8.57
C VAL A 154 16.29 0.20 8.62
N PHE A 155 15.59 1.02 9.40
CA PHE A 155 14.12 1.01 9.43
C PHE A 155 13.50 1.36 8.06
N ASN A 156 14.13 2.29 7.33
CA ASN A 156 13.76 2.63 5.96
C ASN A 156 13.99 1.48 4.97
N THR A 157 14.99 0.62 5.18
CA THR A 157 15.17 -0.61 4.39
C THR A 157 14.16 -1.68 4.77
N ILE A 158 13.85 -1.86 6.06
CA ILE A 158 12.85 -2.83 6.54
C ILE A 158 11.50 -2.59 5.86
N GLN A 159 11.04 -1.34 5.77
CA GLN A 159 9.73 -1.05 5.17
C GLN A 159 9.69 -1.35 3.65
N VAL A 160 10.80 -1.15 2.92
CA VAL A 160 10.89 -1.56 1.51
C VAL A 160 10.76 -3.07 1.39
N PHE A 161 11.58 -3.82 2.15
CA PHE A 161 11.55 -5.28 2.12
C PHE A 161 10.18 -5.87 2.45
N MET A 162 9.49 -5.31 3.45
CA MET A 162 8.13 -5.70 3.81
C MET A 162 7.12 -5.42 2.70
N THR A 163 7.33 -4.38 1.90
CA THR A 163 6.48 -4.05 0.76
C THR A 163 6.65 -5.07 -0.37
N ALA A 164 7.88 -5.40 -0.74
CA ALA A 164 8.16 -6.45 -1.72
C ALA A 164 7.54 -7.82 -1.35
N ILE A 165 7.64 -8.23 -0.08
CA ILE A 165 7.03 -9.48 0.41
C ILE A 165 5.51 -9.50 0.20
N LYS A 166 4.83 -8.34 0.21
CA LYS A 166 3.38 -8.29 0.05
C LYS A 166 2.94 -8.37 -1.41
N TYR A 167 3.65 -7.69 -2.32
CA TYR A 167 3.21 -7.63 -3.72
C TYR A 167 3.53 -8.89 -4.52
N ILE A 168 4.68 -9.54 -4.26
CA ILE A 168 5.12 -10.73 -5.02
C ILE A 168 4.09 -11.87 -4.94
N PRO A 169 3.61 -12.29 -3.74
CA PRO A 169 2.63 -13.38 -3.65
C PRO A 169 1.33 -13.08 -4.38
N GLN A 170 0.89 -11.82 -4.37
CA GLN A 170 -0.34 -11.42 -5.06
C GLN A 170 -0.18 -11.53 -6.59
N ALA A 171 0.95 -11.08 -7.13
CA ALA A 171 1.23 -11.17 -8.57
C ALA A 171 1.30 -12.64 -9.02
N VAL A 172 1.93 -13.50 -8.23
CA VAL A 172 2.02 -14.95 -8.46
C VAL A 172 0.65 -15.62 -8.35
N MET A 173 -0.15 -15.26 -7.34
CA MET A 173 -1.51 -15.80 -7.16
C MET A 173 -2.42 -15.47 -8.34
N ASN A 174 -2.42 -14.22 -8.81
CA ASN A 174 -3.19 -13.81 -9.98
C ASN A 174 -2.77 -14.61 -11.22
N PHE A 175 -1.46 -14.78 -11.42
CA PHE A 175 -0.94 -15.58 -12.52
C PHE A 175 -1.32 -17.07 -12.41
N GLY A 176 -1.31 -17.64 -11.21
CA GLY A 176 -1.70 -19.04 -10.98
C GLY A 176 -3.19 -19.29 -11.17
N ARG A 177 -4.05 -18.39 -10.66
CA ARG A 177 -5.51 -18.50 -10.74
C ARG A 177 -6.08 -18.12 -12.10
N LYS A 178 -5.31 -17.39 -12.91
CA LYS A 178 -5.75 -16.81 -14.20
C LYS A 178 -7.02 -15.95 -14.06
N ASN A 179 -7.17 -15.32 -12.89
CA ASN A 179 -8.23 -14.38 -12.58
C ASN A 179 -7.70 -13.31 -11.63
N THR A 180 -8.37 -12.17 -11.64
CA THR A 180 -8.12 -11.06 -10.71
C THR A 180 -9.36 -10.75 -9.88
N GLU A 181 -10.18 -11.77 -9.59
CA GLU A 181 -11.36 -11.59 -8.76
C GLU A 181 -10.95 -11.60 -7.27
N GLY A 182 -11.59 -10.75 -6.47
CA GLY A 182 -11.33 -10.64 -5.03
C GLY A 182 -10.60 -9.36 -4.59
N TRP A 183 -10.34 -8.43 -5.51
CA TRP A 183 -9.76 -7.13 -5.16
C TRP A 183 -10.25 -6.01 -6.11
N SER A 184 -10.26 -4.77 -5.61
CA SER A 184 -10.77 -3.62 -6.34
C SER A 184 -9.68 -3.03 -7.24
N ILE A 185 -9.89 -2.97 -8.55
CA ILE A 185 -8.96 -2.31 -9.48
C ILE A 185 -8.79 -0.82 -9.15
N TYR A 186 -9.82 -0.17 -8.61
CA TYR A 186 -9.74 1.24 -8.19
C TYR A 186 -8.71 1.47 -7.08
N HIS A 187 -8.50 0.48 -6.20
CA HIS A 187 -7.44 0.54 -5.20
C HIS A 187 -6.07 0.66 -5.86
N ILE A 188 -5.84 -0.12 -6.92
CA ILE A 188 -4.55 -0.16 -7.65
C ILE A 188 -4.32 1.09 -8.47
N LEU A 189 -5.37 1.65 -9.07
CA LEU A 189 -5.26 2.93 -9.76
C LEU A 189 -4.93 4.08 -8.78
N LEU A 190 -5.50 4.05 -7.57
CA LEU A 190 -5.18 5.02 -6.52
C LEU A 190 -3.79 4.82 -5.92
N ASP A 191 -3.35 3.56 -5.73
CA ASP A 191 -1.99 3.23 -5.26
C ASP A 191 -0.94 3.72 -6.27
N LEU A 192 -1.18 3.49 -7.56
CA LEU A 192 -0.34 3.98 -8.65
C LEU A 192 -0.31 5.51 -8.70
N LEU A 193 -1.46 6.18 -8.58
CA LEU A 193 -1.53 7.64 -8.53
C LEU A 193 -0.70 8.18 -7.34
N GLY A 194 -0.85 7.56 -6.17
CA GLY A 194 -0.06 7.90 -4.99
C GLY A 194 1.43 7.73 -5.22
N ALA A 195 1.85 6.62 -5.83
CA ALA A 195 3.26 6.36 -6.12
C ALA A 195 3.86 7.32 -7.14
N LEU A 196 3.13 7.63 -8.23
CA LEU A 196 3.56 8.57 -9.26
C LEU A 196 3.68 10.00 -8.71
N THR A 197 2.70 10.44 -7.92
CA THR A 197 2.73 11.79 -7.31
C THR A 197 3.80 11.89 -6.23
N ASN A 198 4.04 10.84 -5.46
CA ASN A 198 5.14 10.76 -4.50
C ASN A 198 6.52 10.79 -5.19
N PHE A 199 6.68 10.11 -6.33
CA PHE A 199 7.90 10.14 -7.12
C PHE A 199 8.11 11.50 -7.79
N ALA A 200 7.04 12.12 -8.30
CA ALA A 200 7.05 13.47 -8.86
C ALA A 200 7.41 14.52 -7.79
N GLN A 201 6.87 14.40 -6.58
CA GLN A 201 7.26 15.24 -5.44
C GLN A 201 8.78 15.19 -5.24
N MET A 202 9.38 14.00 -5.28
CA MET A 202 10.83 13.87 -5.13
C MET A 202 11.61 14.51 -6.30
N GLY A 203 11.07 14.40 -7.51
CA GLY A 203 11.60 15.04 -8.71
C GLY A 203 11.61 16.57 -8.60
N VAL A 204 10.52 17.18 -8.12
CA VAL A 204 10.40 18.64 -7.96
C VAL A 204 11.47 19.19 -7.02
N GLN A 205 11.67 18.56 -5.86
CA GLN A 205 12.75 18.97 -4.95
C GLN A 205 14.13 18.80 -5.59
N SER A 206 14.35 17.72 -6.34
CA SER A 206 15.64 17.49 -7.02
C SER A 206 15.92 18.55 -8.10
N ILE A 207 14.88 19.01 -8.80
CA ILE A 207 14.95 20.11 -9.76
C ILE A 207 15.30 21.43 -9.04
N ASP A 208 14.61 21.75 -7.94
CA ASP A 208 14.87 22.98 -7.17
C ASP A 208 16.29 23.02 -6.61
N GLN A 209 16.80 21.89 -6.13
CA GLN A 209 18.15 21.80 -5.55
C GLN A 209 19.27 21.57 -6.59
N GLY A 210 18.93 21.28 -7.85
CA GLY A 210 19.90 20.91 -8.88
C GLY A 210 20.69 19.63 -8.55
N THR A 211 20.13 18.73 -7.73
CA THR A 211 20.81 17.51 -7.28
C THR A 211 19.84 16.37 -7.01
N PHE A 212 20.30 15.13 -7.20
CA PHE A 212 19.53 13.91 -6.93
C PHE A 212 19.65 13.40 -5.49
N VAL A 213 20.26 14.18 -4.58
CA VAL A 213 20.38 13.83 -3.15
C VAL A 213 19.05 13.39 -2.55
N ASN A 214 17.94 13.99 -2.97
CA ASN A 214 16.62 13.60 -2.48
C ASN A 214 16.28 12.12 -2.75
N PHE A 215 16.68 11.58 -3.91
CA PHE A 215 16.38 10.20 -4.31
C PHE A 215 17.19 9.16 -3.55
N TYR A 216 18.50 9.36 -3.37
CA TYR A 216 19.35 8.39 -2.66
C TYR A 216 19.45 8.69 -1.15
N GLY A 217 19.24 9.94 -0.74
CA GLY A 217 19.14 10.37 0.65
C GLY A 217 17.90 9.82 1.35
N ASN A 218 16.83 9.58 0.61
CA ASN A 218 15.65 8.82 1.04
C ASN A 218 15.38 7.65 0.08
N ILE A 219 16.34 6.72 0.00
CA ILE A 219 16.27 5.59 -0.91
C ILE A 219 15.01 4.73 -0.72
N GLY A 220 14.51 4.59 0.51
CA GLY A 220 13.31 3.81 0.76
C GLY A 220 12.03 4.47 0.24
N LYS A 221 11.94 5.80 0.18
CA LYS A 221 10.82 6.49 -0.49
C LYS A 221 10.89 6.28 -2.00
N THR A 222 12.10 6.36 -2.58
CA THR A 222 12.34 6.05 -3.99
C THR A 222 11.94 4.61 -4.33
N LEU A 223 12.48 3.63 -3.60
CA LEU A 223 12.22 2.21 -3.82
C LEU A 223 10.75 1.86 -3.58
N LEU A 224 10.12 2.42 -2.54
CA LEU A 224 8.69 2.24 -2.30
C LEU A 224 7.87 2.68 -3.52
N SER A 225 8.07 3.91 -4.01
CA SER A 225 7.36 4.38 -5.21
C SER A 225 7.66 3.52 -6.44
N SER A 226 8.91 3.10 -6.65
CA SER A 226 9.29 2.25 -7.78
C SER A 226 8.64 0.86 -7.71
N GLU A 227 8.61 0.23 -6.53
CA GLU A 227 7.96 -1.06 -6.32
C GLU A 227 6.47 -0.97 -6.61
N VAL A 228 5.78 0.05 -6.07
CA VAL A 228 4.35 0.25 -6.29
C VAL A 228 4.06 0.46 -7.77
N VAL A 229 4.78 1.36 -8.46
CA VAL A 229 4.60 1.57 -9.91
C VAL A 229 4.81 0.27 -10.68
N PHE A 230 5.86 -0.49 -10.36
CA PHE A 230 6.15 -1.75 -11.04
C PHE A 230 5.05 -2.81 -10.85
N PHE A 231 4.64 -3.06 -9.61
CA PHE A 231 3.62 -4.07 -9.31
C PHE A 231 2.23 -3.65 -9.78
N ASP A 232 1.86 -2.37 -9.64
CA ASP A 232 0.57 -1.87 -10.10
C ASP A 232 0.43 -1.97 -11.61
N LEU A 233 1.50 -1.70 -12.38
CA LEU A 233 1.49 -1.93 -13.82
C LEU A 233 1.30 -3.42 -14.17
N ILE A 234 1.97 -4.33 -13.44
CA ILE A 234 1.74 -5.77 -13.59
C ILE A 234 0.28 -6.12 -13.32
N PHE A 235 -0.29 -5.56 -12.27
CA PHE A 235 -1.64 -5.84 -11.85
C PHE A 235 -2.71 -5.30 -12.82
N ILE A 236 -2.52 -4.08 -13.31
CA ILE A 236 -3.36 -3.46 -14.35
C ILE A 236 -3.30 -4.32 -15.62
N PHE A 237 -2.10 -4.75 -16.02
CA PHE A 237 -1.92 -5.63 -17.16
C PHE A 237 -2.60 -6.99 -16.96
N GLN A 238 -2.45 -7.60 -15.77
CA GLN A 238 -3.15 -8.83 -15.42
C GLN A 238 -4.67 -8.65 -15.48
N HIS A 239 -5.21 -7.53 -15.01
CA HIS A 239 -6.65 -7.28 -14.91
C HIS A 239 -7.31 -7.00 -16.27
N TYR A 240 -6.71 -6.11 -17.07
CA TYR A 240 -7.32 -5.65 -18.32
C TYR A 240 -6.88 -6.42 -19.56
N VAL A 241 -5.68 -6.99 -19.56
CA VAL A 241 -5.10 -7.65 -20.75
C VAL A 241 -5.12 -9.16 -20.63
N LEU A 242 -4.54 -9.72 -19.55
CA LEU A 242 -4.39 -11.17 -19.44
C LEU A 242 -5.66 -11.88 -18.98
N TYR A 243 -6.34 -11.32 -17.98
CA TYR A 243 -7.51 -11.93 -17.34
C TYR A 243 -8.72 -10.99 -17.33
N PRO A 244 -9.15 -10.46 -18.50
CA PRO A 244 -10.31 -9.60 -18.57
C PRO A 244 -11.52 -10.37 -18.01
N SER A 245 -12.13 -9.82 -16.96
CA SER A 245 -13.30 -10.43 -16.35
C SER A 245 -14.41 -10.53 -17.41
N LYS A 246 -15.05 -11.71 -17.52
CA LYS A 246 -16.23 -11.96 -18.36
C LYS A 246 -17.48 -11.20 -17.90
N ARG A 247 -17.32 -10.10 -17.16
CA ARG A 247 -18.40 -9.29 -16.60
C ARG A 247 -19.35 -8.81 -17.72
N LEU A 248 -18.83 -8.46 -18.90
CA LEU A 248 -19.64 -8.06 -20.06
C LEU A 248 -20.51 -9.20 -20.64
N GLU A 249 -20.02 -10.45 -20.64
CA GLU A 249 -20.79 -11.60 -21.12
C GLU A 249 -21.97 -11.93 -20.17
N ASN A 250 -21.78 -11.77 -18.86
CA ASN A 250 -22.82 -12.08 -17.88
C ASN A 250 -23.92 -11.00 -17.81
N TYR A 251 -23.58 -9.71 -17.97
CA TYR A 251 -24.61 -8.66 -18.11
C TYR A 251 -25.39 -8.80 -19.43
N SER A 252 -24.72 -9.19 -20.53
CA SER A 252 -25.37 -9.46 -21.82
C SER A 252 -26.30 -10.68 -21.75
N LYS A 253 -25.87 -11.77 -21.11
CA LYS A 253 -26.70 -12.98 -20.92
C LYS A 253 -27.88 -12.75 -19.96
N ALA A 254 -27.68 -12.02 -18.86
CA ALA A 254 -28.76 -11.67 -17.93
C ALA A 254 -29.76 -10.66 -18.53
N GLY A 255 -29.31 -9.76 -19.41
CA GLY A 255 -30.19 -8.90 -20.20
C GLY A 255 -31.01 -9.68 -21.24
N ALA A 256 -30.37 -10.63 -21.92
CA ALA A 256 -30.99 -11.45 -22.97
C ALA A 256 -31.95 -12.54 -22.44
N GLU A 257 -31.73 -13.09 -21.25
CA GLU A 257 -32.68 -14.00 -20.60
C GLU A 257 -33.96 -13.29 -20.16
N ASN A 258 -33.87 -12.01 -19.74
CA ASN A 258 -35.04 -11.20 -19.40
C ASN A 258 -35.87 -10.73 -20.61
N THR A 259 -35.40 -10.97 -21.85
CA THR A 259 -36.12 -10.60 -23.08
C THR A 259 -36.76 -11.77 -23.82
N LYS A 260 -36.68 -13.01 -23.31
CA LYS A 260 -37.35 -14.15 -23.95
C LYS A 260 -38.86 -14.12 -23.64
N PRO A 261 -39.75 -14.02 -24.65
CA PRO A 261 -41.18 -14.19 -24.43
C PRO A 261 -41.45 -15.65 -24.06
N LEU A 262 -42.15 -15.89 -22.97
CA LEU A 262 -42.70 -17.20 -22.60
C LEU A 262 -43.73 -17.64 -23.65
N MET A 263 -43.29 -18.32 -24.72
CA MET A 263 -44.21 -19.08 -25.56
C MET A 263 -44.69 -20.30 -24.77
N LYS A 264 -45.93 -20.21 -24.29
CA LYS A 264 -46.67 -21.30 -23.67
C LYS A 264 -46.97 -22.34 -24.75
N SER A 265 -46.25 -23.46 -24.73
CA SER A 265 -46.65 -24.68 -25.40
C SER A 265 -47.72 -25.35 -24.53
N SER A 266 -48.95 -25.42 -25.02
CA SER A 266 -49.99 -26.28 -24.46
C SER A 266 -50.81 -26.88 -25.60
N GLY A 267 -50.35 -28.05 -26.05
CA GLY A 267 -51.17 -29.13 -26.57
C GLY A 267 -50.64 -30.41 -25.90
N ASP A 268 -51.40 -31.44 -25.60
CA ASP A 268 -52.81 -31.76 -25.80
C ASP A 268 -53.10 -33.01 -24.93
N SER A 269 -54.37 -33.40 -24.85
CA SER A 269 -54.96 -34.65 -24.34
C SER A 269 -55.43 -34.66 -22.88
N SER A 270 -56.75 -34.61 -22.69
CA SER A 270 -57.50 -35.87 -22.52
C SER A 270 -59.03 -35.65 -22.43
N GLN A 271 -59.74 -36.58 -23.07
CA GLN A 271 -61.12 -37.03 -22.86
C GLN A 271 -62.23 -36.41 -23.76
N GLY A 272 -62.58 -37.21 -24.77
CA GLY A 272 -63.84 -37.15 -25.49
C GLY A 272 -64.98 -37.80 -24.69
N GLU A 273 -66.07 -37.04 -24.58
CA GLU A 273 -67.47 -37.35 -24.87
C GLU A 273 -67.99 -38.80 -25.04
N ASN A 274 -69.17 -39.00 -24.42
CA ASN A 274 -70.41 -39.65 -24.89
C ASN A 274 -70.89 -40.99 -24.27
N VAL A 275 -72.07 -40.87 -23.63
CA VAL A 275 -73.17 -41.81 -23.32
C VAL A 275 -72.89 -43.03 -22.43
#